data_AF-R6AWW1-F1
#
_entry.id   AF-R6AWW1-F1
#
_cell.length_a   1.000
_cell.length_b   1.000
_cell.length_c   1.000
_cell.angle_alpha   90.00
_cell.angle_beta   90.00
_cell.angle_gamma   90.00
#
_symmetry.space_group_name_H-M   'P 1'
#
loop_
_entity.id
_entity.type
_entity.pdbx_description
1 polymer ?
#
loop_
_entity_poly.entity_id
_entity_poly.type
_entity_poly.pdbx_seq_one_letter_code
_entity_poly.pdbx_strand_id
1 'polypeptide(L)' 'MLGDVDGDGNVSMADALTILRMAMDILPVENQQIADVDGDGFITSMDALLALRFAMHIEQ' A
#
# COMPACT_ATOMS: atom_id res chain seq x y z
N MET A 1 -6.09 -1.36 8.00
CA MET A 1 -7.10 -1.23 6.91
C MET A 1 -6.42 -1.57 5.59
N LEU A 2 -7.12 -2.00 4.53
CA LEU A 2 -6.44 -2.45 3.30
C LEU A 2 -5.71 -1.24 2.66
N GLY A 3 -4.40 -1.31 2.49
CA GLY A 3 -3.54 -0.18 2.11
C GLY A 3 -3.05 0.73 3.24
N ASP A 4 -3.37 0.45 4.51
CA ASP A 4 -2.90 1.19 5.71
C ASP A 4 -1.83 0.35 6.42
N VAL A 5 -0.58 0.56 6.01
CA VAL A 5 0.57 -0.27 6.38
C VAL A 5 1.31 0.27 7.61
N ASP A 6 1.11 1.53 7.96
CA ASP A 6 1.64 2.10 9.20
C ASP A 6 0.72 1.91 10.41
N GLY A 7 -0.53 1.51 10.18
CA GLY A 7 -1.50 1.18 11.23
C GLY A 7 -2.08 2.41 11.91
N ASP A 8 -1.99 3.59 11.30
CA ASP A 8 -2.55 4.83 11.84
C ASP A 8 -4.09 4.89 11.72
N GLY A 9 -4.67 3.97 10.94
CA GLY A 9 -6.11 3.82 10.73
C GLY A 9 -6.66 4.61 9.55
N ASN A 10 -5.82 5.27 8.76
CA ASN A 10 -6.16 5.97 7.52
C ASN A 10 -5.22 5.51 6.40
N VAL A 11 -5.75 5.40 5.18
CA VAL A 11 -4.90 5.16 4.00
C VAL A 11 -4.40 6.51 3.48
N SER A 12 -3.11 6.76 3.66
CA SER A 12 -2.47 8.02 3.31
C SER A 12 -1.42 7.84 2.20
N MET A 13 -0.85 8.95 1.71
CA MET A 13 0.28 8.88 0.78
C MET A 13 1.53 8.25 1.42
N ALA A 14 1.64 8.28 2.76
CA ALA A 14 2.75 7.68 3.48
C ALA A 14 2.70 6.15 3.38
N ASP A 15 1.50 5.58 3.44
CA ASP A 15 1.28 4.15 3.24
C ASP A 15 1.63 3.71 1.83
N ALA A 16 1.13 4.44 0.83
CA ALA A 16 1.44 4.19 -0.58
C ALA A 16 2.95 4.19 -0.85
N LEU A 17 3.68 5.14 -0.26
CA LEU A 17 5.14 5.21 -0.37
C LEU A 17 5.83 4.03 0.34
N THR A 18 5.28 3.59 1.46
CA THR A 18 5.80 2.44 2.21
C THR A 18 5.60 1.14 1.44
N ILE A 19 4.42 0.94 0.84
CA ILE A 19 4.13 -0.17 -0.07
C ILE A 19 5.08 -0.15 -1.26
N LEU A 20 5.35 1.02 -1.85
CA LEU A 20 6.30 1.13 -2.97
C LEU A 20 7.72 0.70 -2.56
N ARG A 21 8.15 1.06 -1.34
CA ARG A 21 9.45 0.65 -0.80
C ARG A 21 9.51 -0.85 -0.53
N MET A 22 8.40 -1.45 -0.09
CA MET A 22 8.26 -2.89 0.07
C MET A 22 8.33 -3.60 -1.30
N ALA A 23 7.63 -3.09 -2.32
CA ALA A 23 7.68 -3.63 -3.68
C ALA A 23 9.08 -3.57 -4.31
N MET A 24 9.90 -2.60 -3.92
CA MET A 24 11.29 -2.48 -4.34
C MET A 24 12.28 -3.26 -3.46
N ASP A 25 11.79 -4.05 -2.50
CA ASP A 25 12.60 -4.81 -1.54
C ASP A 25 13.56 -3.93 -0.70
N ILE A 26 13.21 -2.65 -0.53
CA ILE A 26 13.95 -1.69 0.31
C ILE A 26 13.55 -1.84 1.78
N LEU A 27 12.27 -2.14 2.02
CA LEU A 27 11.72 -2.37 3.35
C LEU A 27 11.19 -3.80 3.46
N PRO A 28 11.37 -4.45 4.62
CA PRO A 28 10.76 -5.75 4.87
C PRO A 28 9.23 -5.62 4.85
N VAL A 29 8.58 -6.61 4.24
CA VAL A 29 7.14 -6.74 4.24
C VAL A 29 6.70 -7.30 5.59
N GLU A 30 6.15 -6.46 6.46
CA GLU A 30 5.61 -6.92 7.74
C GLU A 30 4.24 -7.59 7.57
N ASN A 31 3.41 -7.08 6.66
CA ASN A 31 2.05 -7.60 6.49
C ASN A 31 1.59 -7.57 5.02
N GLN A 32 1.81 -8.69 4.34
CA GLN A 32 1.56 -8.79 2.91
C GLN A 32 0.09 -8.58 2.55
N GLN A 33 -0.84 -9.07 3.37
CA GLN A 33 -2.27 -8.87 3.12
C GLN A 33 -2.73 -7.41 3.18
N ILE A 34 -1.95 -6.53 3.81
CA ILE A 34 -2.29 -5.12 3.93
C ILE A 34 -1.66 -4.31 2.80
N ALA A 35 -0.45 -4.71 2.40
CA ALA A 35 0.32 -4.07 1.33
C ALA A 35 -0.08 -4.56 -0.08
N ASP A 36 -0.68 -5.73 -0.20
CA ASP A 36 -1.31 -6.27 -1.42
C ASP A 36 -2.72 -5.67 -1.54
N VAL A 37 -2.83 -4.61 -2.34
CA VAL A 37 -4.03 -3.78 -2.45
C VAL A 37 -4.96 -4.30 -3.54
N ASP A 38 -4.42 -4.87 -4.61
CA ASP A 38 -5.21 -5.48 -5.68
C ASP A 38 -5.61 -6.94 -5.40
N GLY A 39 -4.96 -7.59 -4.43
CA GLY A 39 -5.25 -8.95 -4.00
C GLY A 39 -4.69 -10.02 -4.94
N ASP A 40 -3.68 -9.69 -5.75
CA ASP A 40 -3.04 -10.63 -6.68
C ASP A 40 -2.03 -11.58 -6.01
N GLY A 41 -1.74 -11.34 -4.74
CA GLY A 41 -0.80 -12.13 -3.94
C GLY A 41 0.64 -11.65 -4.02
N PHE A 42 0.94 -10.54 -4.69
CA PHE A 42 2.25 -9.92 -4.82
C PHE A 42 2.19 -8.47 -4.37
N ILE A 43 3.29 -7.96 -3.80
CA ILE A 43 3.40 -6.53 -3.51
C ILE A 43 4.21 -5.91 -4.62
N THR A 44 3.55 -5.09 -5.42
CA THR A 44 4.13 -4.44 -6.58
C THR A 44 3.94 -2.93 -6.52
N SER A 45 4.53 -2.22 -7.49
CA SER A 45 4.27 -0.79 -7.63
C SER A 45 2.81 -0.48 -7.98
N MET A 46 2.02 -1.47 -8.42
CA MET A 46 0.58 -1.32 -8.68
C MET A 46 -0.18 -1.08 -7.38
N ASP A 47 0.11 -1.87 -6.34
CA ASP A 47 -0.51 -1.74 -5.02
C ASP A 47 -0.25 -0.37 -4.40
N ALA A 48 1.00 0.10 -4.50
CA ALA A 48 1.37 1.43 -4.07
C ALA A 48 0.58 2.51 -4.83
N LEU A 49 0.37 2.33 -6.14
CA LEU A 49 -0.35 3.29 -6.95
C LEU A 49 -1.86 3.29 -6.62
N LEU A 50 -2.44 2.12 -6.34
CA LEU A 50 -3.82 1.99 -5.86
C LEU A 50 -4.02 2.65 -4.49
N ALA A 51 -3.14 2.36 -3.54
CA ALA A 51 -3.15 3.02 -2.23
C ALA A 51 -3.05 4.55 -2.37
N LEU A 52 -2.20 5.04 -3.28
CA LEU A 52 -2.07 6.48 -3.55
C LEU A 52 -3.36 7.08 -4.12
N ARG A 53 -4.02 6.38 -5.05
CA ARG A 53 -5.30 6.82 -5.64
C ARG A 53 -6.42 6.86 -4.60
N PHE A 54 -6.45 5.88 -3.71
CA PHE A 54 -7.35 5.86 -2.55
C PHE A 54 -7.07 7.04 -1.60
N ALA A 55 -5.80 7.26 -1.22
CA ALA A 55 -5.42 8.38 -0.35
C ALA A 55 -5.82 9.74 -0.95
N MET A 56 -5.70 9.90 -2.26
CA MET A 56 -6.09 11.12 -2.97
C MET A 56 -7.60 11.25 -3.22
N HIS A 57 -8.44 10.29 -2.77
CA HIS A 57 -9.88 10.25 -3.05
C HIS A 57 -10.22 10.31 -4.55
N ILE A 58 -9.32 9.79 -5.40
CA ILE A 58 -9.50 9.80 -6.85
C ILE A 58 -10.42 8.67 -7.31
N GLU A 59 -10.56 7.61 -6.52
CA GLU A 59 -11.57 6.58 -6.71
C GLU A 59 -12.47 6.48 -5.47
N GLN A 60 -13.78 6.69 -5.68
CA GLN A 60 -14.86 6.37 -4.75
C GLN A 60 -15.54 5.10 -5.21
#